data_AF-Q3K4W8-F1
#
_entry.id   AF-Q3K4W8-F1
#
_cell.length_a   1.000
_cell.length_b   1.000
_cell.length_c   1.000
_cell.angle_alpha   90.00
_cell.angle_beta   90.00
_cell.angle_gamma   90.00
#
_symmetry.space_group_name_H-M   'P 1'
#
loop_
_entity.id
_entity.type
_entity.pdbx_description
1 polymer ?
#
loop_
_entity_poly.entity_id
_entity_poly.type
_entity_poly.pdbx_seq_one_letter_code
_entity_poly.pdbx_strand_id
1 'polypeptide(L)'
;MLLPVRHFSLKGWVMRWFFALVLLALMGIAGAAEVVLIPDNNPGPVYPRELAKAGVMGEVRVRFTANADGSVSDIAILESEHPDFSAAVTDALRQWRFRSWTVEAGKPAEMEVIAPMFFRLDIDSPIHANQWLRRVRCVDLHQYAIRRPVSSWVHLPVFHYTRAYLSSVVYTSQLSNERRLGLIAKLNERARYIIDRCGKSPNSRYVNLLPEDIRELL
;
A
#
# COMPACT_ATOMS: atom_id res chain seq x y z
N MET A 1 70.66 47.15 51.65
CA MET A 1 70.44 45.70 51.43
C MET A 1 69.06 45.53 50.82
N LEU A 2 68.98 45.11 49.56
CA LEU A 2 67.74 44.94 48.80
C LEU A 2 67.06 43.62 49.16
N LEU A 3 65.77 43.65 49.51
CA LEU A 3 64.91 42.48 49.68
C LEU A 3 64.24 42.13 48.33
N PRO A 4 64.09 40.85 47.96
CA PRO A 4 63.44 40.48 46.70
C PRO A 4 61.91 40.43 46.87
N VAL A 5 61.20 41.05 45.93
CA VAL A 5 59.74 40.92 45.78
C VAL A 5 59.45 39.61 45.05
N ARG A 6 58.73 38.68 45.71
CA ARG A 6 58.21 37.45 45.07
C ARG A 6 56.93 37.79 44.30
N HIS A 7 56.95 37.63 42.98
CA HIS A 7 55.74 37.67 42.15
C HIS A 7 54.91 36.40 42.35
N PHE A 8 53.70 36.54 42.89
CA PHE A 8 52.69 35.48 42.95
C PHE A 8 51.87 35.49 41.65
N SER A 9 52.07 34.49 40.80
CA SER A 9 51.33 34.35 39.53
C SER A 9 49.94 33.76 39.77
N LEU A 10 48.91 34.62 39.75
CA LEU A 10 47.50 34.25 39.81
C LEU A 10 46.96 33.56 38.52
N LYS A 11 47.80 33.33 37.52
CA LYS A 11 47.36 32.85 36.19
C LYS A 11 47.00 31.35 36.11
N GLY A 12 47.39 30.54 37.09
CA GLY A 12 47.20 29.08 37.03
C GLY A 12 45.85 28.55 37.48
N TRP A 13 45.10 29.32 38.28
CA TRP A 13 43.91 28.79 38.97
C TRP A 13 42.61 29.01 38.18
N VAL A 14 42.44 30.19 37.56
CA VAL A 14 41.24 30.50 36.74
C VAL A 14 41.19 29.65 35.46
N MET A 15 42.34 29.28 34.90
CA MET A 15 42.43 28.53 33.65
C MET A 15 41.99 27.05 33.80
N ARG A 16 42.19 26.42 34.97
CA ARG A 16 41.85 25.00 35.18
C ARG A 16 40.33 24.77 35.33
N TRP A 17 39.59 25.76 35.81
CA TRP A 17 38.13 25.66 35.97
C TRP A 17 37.36 25.99 34.69
N PHE A 18 37.89 26.87 33.84
CA PHE A 18 37.30 27.16 32.53
C PHE A 18 37.37 25.96 31.58
N PHE A 19 38.49 25.23 31.56
CA PHE A 19 38.63 24.03 30.72
C PHE A 19 37.76 22.85 31.21
N ALA A 20 37.50 22.73 32.52
CA ALA A 20 36.61 21.70 33.06
C ALA A 20 35.13 21.94 32.67
N LEU A 21 34.69 23.21 32.65
CA LEU A 21 33.33 23.57 32.22
C LEU A 21 33.12 23.43 30.70
N VAL A 22 34.13 23.70 29.88
CA VAL A 22 34.08 23.51 28.42
C VAL A 22 34.11 22.03 28.03
N LEU A 23 34.83 21.18 28.78
CA LEU A 23 34.82 19.73 28.57
C LEU A 23 33.49 19.06 28.97
N LEU A 24 32.80 19.57 30.00
CA LEU A 24 31.47 19.10 30.39
C LEU A 24 30.36 19.51 29.40
N ALA A 25 30.53 20.62 28.68
CA ALA A 25 29.55 21.08 27.68
C ALA A 25 29.60 20.30 26.35
N LEU A 26 30.66 19.53 26.09
CA LEU A 26 30.85 18.78 24.83
C LEU A 26 30.39 17.31 24.90
N MET A 27 29.98 16.80 26.06
CA MET A 27 29.65 15.38 26.26
C MET A 27 28.16 15.03 26.20
N GLY A 28 27.27 15.98 25.90
CA GLY A 28 25.86 15.86 26.24
C GLY A 28 24.85 15.95 25.10
N ILE A 29 25.11 15.42 23.90
CA ILE A 29 24.02 15.11 22.95
C ILE A 29 24.29 13.75 22.34
N ALA A 30 24.10 12.69 23.13
CA ALA A 30 23.84 11.38 22.56
C ALA A 30 22.48 11.48 21.84
N GLY A 31 22.51 11.56 20.51
CA GLY A 31 21.29 11.52 19.70
C GLY A 31 20.52 10.24 20.03
N ALA A 32 19.25 10.37 20.39
CA ALA A 32 18.37 9.22 20.56
C ALA A 32 18.36 8.43 19.25
N ALA A 33 18.79 7.17 19.28
CA ALA A 33 18.69 6.30 18.13
C ALA A 33 17.20 5.99 17.90
N GLU A 34 16.61 6.57 16.85
CA GLU A 34 15.21 6.34 16.48
C GLU A 34 14.93 4.85 16.26
N VAL A 35 13.80 4.37 16.76
CA VAL A 35 13.31 3.00 16.48
C VAL A 35 12.81 2.96 15.04
N VAL A 36 13.51 2.21 14.19
CA VAL A 36 13.04 1.90 12.84
C VAL A 36 12.24 0.60 12.90
N LEU A 37 10.95 0.68 12.61
CA LEU A 37 10.08 -0.49 12.51
C LEU A 37 10.41 -1.27 11.22
N ILE A 38 10.99 -2.46 11.37
CA ILE A 38 11.32 -3.35 10.25
C ILE A 38 10.27 -4.46 10.20
N PRO A 39 9.44 -4.55 9.15
CA PRO A 39 8.46 -5.63 9.02
C PRO A 39 9.14 -6.99 8.90
N ASP A 40 8.66 -7.97 9.67
CA ASP A 40 9.05 -9.38 9.57
C ASP A 40 7.97 -10.19 8.83
N ASN A 41 6.70 -9.90 9.12
CA ASN A 41 5.55 -10.40 8.38
C ASN A 41 4.53 -9.27 8.22
N ASN A 42 4.20 -8.86 7.00
CA ASN A 42 3.25 -7.76 6.75
C ASN A 42 2.39 -8.00 5.49
N PRO A 43 1.55 -9.06 5.47
CA PRO A 43 0.66 -9.28 4.34
C PRO A 43 -0.24 -8.06 4.11
N GLY A 44 -0.43 -7.69 2.84
CA GLY A 44 -1.38 -6.65 2.48
C GLY A 44 -2.84 -7.07 2.72
N PRO A 45 -3.77 -6.11 2.88
CA PRO A 45 -5.19 -6.42 2.98
C PRO A 45 -5.71 -7.10 1.72
N VAL A 46 -6.53 -8.13 1.91
CA VAL A 46 -7.17 -8.84 0.80
C VAL A 46 -8.31 -7.99 0.25
N TYR A 47 -8.26 -7.67 -1.04
CA TYR A 47 -9.31 -6.87 -1.69
C TYR A 47 -10.67 -7.59 -1.65
N PRO A 48 -11.73 -7.00 -1.07
CA PRO A 48 -13.06 -7.60 -1.07
C PRO A 48 -13.55 -7.89 -2.50
N ARG A 49 -13.86 -9.16 -2.77
CA ARG A 49 -14.12 -9.66 -4.13
C ARG A 49 -15.24 -8.90 -4.85
N GLU A 50 -16.30 -8.55 -4.13
CA GLU A 50 -17.45 -7.85 -4.70
C GLU A 50 -17.14 -6.40 -5.03
N LEU A 51 -16.36 -5.71 -4.19
CA LEU A 51 -15.87 -4.35 -4.47
C LEU A 51 -14.88 -4.35 -5.65
N ALA A 52 -14.00 -5.34 -5.71
CA ALA A 52 -13.07 -5.50 -6.84
C ALA A 52 -13.82 -5.69 -8.15
N LYS A 53 -14.86 -6.54 -8.14
CA LYS A 53 -15.77 -6.76 -9.28
C LYS A 53 -16.48 -5.47 -9.65
N ALA A 54 -16.98 -4.71 -8.68
CA ALA A 54 -17.69 -3.46 -8.90
C ALA A 54 -16.79 -2.30 -9.36
N GLY A 55 -15.46 -2.41 -9.22
CA GLY A 55 -14.56 -1.31 -9.55
C GLY A 55 -14.45 -0.24 -8.47
N VAL A 56 -14.99 -0.51 -7.28
CA VAL A 56 -14.94 0.38 -6.12
C VAL A 56 -13.55 0.29 -5.54
N MET A 57 -12.84 1.41 -5.53
CA MET A 57 -11.51 1.60 -4.93
C MET A 57 -11.67 2.40 -3.64
N GLY A 58 -10.62 2.48 -2.85
CA GLY A 58 -10.61 3.44 -1.75
C GLY A 58 -9.40 3.39 -0.85
N GLU A 59 -9.45 4.22 0.18
CA GLU A 59 -8.42 4.35 1.19
C GLU A 59 -8.99 4.04 2.58
N VAL A 60 -8.14 3.45 3.43
CA VAL A 60 -8.40 3.26 4.86
C VAL A 60 -7.24 3.84 5.63
N ARG A 61 -7.52 4.82 6.49
CA ARG A 61 -6.53 5.36 7.41
C ARG A 61 -6.66 4.63 8.74
N VAL A 62 -5.60 3.94 9.15
CA VAL A 62 -5.61 3.08 10.33
C VAL A 62 -4.52 3.49 11.30
N ARG A 63 -4.85 3.43 12.58
CA ARG A 63 -3.92 3.58 13.70
C ARG A 63 -3.70 2.22 14.35
N PHE A 64 -2.47 1.91 14.72
CA PHE A 64 -2.14 0.72 15.51
C PHE A 64 -0.88 0.97 16.34
N THR A 65 -0.65 0.13 17.34
CA THR A 65 0.56 0.14 18.16
C THR A 65 1.48 -0.99 17.71
N ALA A 66 2.74 -0.67 17.43
CA ALA A 66 3.81 -1.66 17.31
C ALA A 66 4.50 -1.80 18.67
N ASN A 67 4.57 -3.02 19.18
CA ASN A 67 5.17 -3.35 20.48
C ASN A 67 6.61 -3.82 20.31
N ALA A 68 7.45 -3.61 21.33
CA ALA A 68 8.87 -3.95 21.30
C ALA A 68 9.17 -5.44 21.10
N ASP A 69 8.20 -6.32 21.39
CA ASP A 69 8.27 -7.75 21.08
C ASP A 69 7.99 -8.09 19.61
N GLY A 70 7.66 -7.08 18.79
CA GLY A 70 7.32 -7.21 17.38
C GLY A 70 5.82 -7.40 17.10
N SER A 71 4.96 -7.49 18.11
CA SER A 71 3.52 -7.63 17.92
C SER A 71 2.84 -6.31 17.53
N VAL A 72 1.62 -6.42 16.99
CA VAL A 72 0.73 -5.28 16.68
C VAL A 72 -0.51 -5.35 17.55
N SER A 73 -0.88 -4.24 18.20
CA SER A 73 -2.07 -4.08 19.04
C SER A 73 -2.83 -2.79 18.72
N ASP A 74 -3.95 -2.56 19.42
CA ASP A 74 -4.72 -1.31 19.40
C ASP A 74 -5.13 -0.79 18.01
N ILE A 75 -5.44 -1.74 17.12
CA ILE A 75 -5.88 -1.44 15.75
C ILE A 75 -7.20 -0.66 15.79
N ALA A 76 -7.18 0.55 15.27
CA ALA A 76 -8.34 1.44 15.19
C ALA A 76 -8.42 2.06 13.79
N ILE A 77 -9.56 1.87 13.13
CA ILE A 77 -9.87 2.54 11.87
C ILE A 77 -10.21 4.00 12.17
N LEU A 78 -9.40 4.92 11.65
CA LEU A 78 -9.62 6.36 11.81
C LEU A 78 -10.59 6.89 10.75
N GLU A 79 -10.45 6.39 9.52
CA GLU A 79 -11.25 6.79 8.37
C GLU A 79 -11.28 5.66 7.35
N SER A 80 -12.43 5.48 6.70
CA SER A 80 -12.59 4.48 5.65
C SER A 80 -13.70 4.85 4.70
N GLU A 81 -13.45 4.67 3.41
CA GLU A 81 -14.46 4.85 2.37
C GLU A 81 -15.47 3.69 2.30
N HIS A 82 -15.16 2.53 2.91
CA HIS A 82 -16.07 1.38 2.90
C HIS A 82 -15.83 0.40 4.08
N PRO A 83 -16.88 -0.09 4.76
CA PRO A 83 -16.73 -1.03 5.89
C PRO A 83 -16.00 -2.33 5.52
N ASP A 84 -16.23 -2.90 4.34
CA ASP A 84 -15.49 -4.10 3.90
C ASP A 84 -13.98 -3.84 3.74
N PHE A 85 -13.56 -2.63 3.37
CA PHE A 85 -12.14 -2.26 3.36
C PHE A 85 -11.60 -2.17 4.80
N SER A 86 -12.38 -1.62 5.73
CA SER A 86 -12.03 -1.58 7.15
C SER A 86 -11.79 -2.99 7.72
N ALA A 87 -12.69 -3.94 7.40
CA ALA A 87 -12.57 -5.33 7.82
C ALA A 87 -11.30 -5.97 7.23
N ALA A 88 -11.08 -5.83 5.91
CA ALA A 88 -9.90 -6.37 5.25
C ALA A 88 -8.57 -5.83 5.81
N VAL A 89 -8.51 -4.54 6.16
CA VAL A 89 -7.33 -3.92 6.80
C VAL A 89 -7.10 -4.46 8.20
N THR A 90 -8.15 -4.58 9.00
CA THR A 90 -8.04 -5.10 10.37
C THR A 90 -7.55 -6.54 10.36
N ASP A 91 -8.06 -7.37 9.46
CA ASP A 91 -7.64 -8.77 9.33
C ASP A 91 -6.19 -8.94 8.86
N ALA A 92 -5.69 -8.04 8.01
CA ALA A 92 -4.27 -8.02 7.64
C ALA A 92 -3.38 -7.58 8.81
N LEU A 93 -3.72 -6.48 9.49
CA LEU A 93 -2.91 -5.96 10.60
C LEU A 93 -2.80 -6.92 11.78
N ARG A 94 -3.81 -7.75 12.05
CA ARG A 94 -3.73 -8.80 13.08
C ARG A 94 -2.58 -9.80 12.84
N GLN A 95 -2.20 -9.98 11.57
CA GLN A 95 -1.12 -10.88 11.16
C GLN A 95 0.24 -10.19 11.15
N TRP A 96 0.28 -8.85 11.23
CA TRP A 96 1.52 -8.11 11.13
C TRP A 96 2.46 -8.39 12.30
N ARG A 97 3.74 -8.51 11.98
CA ARG A 97 4.84 -8.62 12.94
C ARG A 97 6.00 -7.75 12.47
N PHE A 98 6.60 -7.05 13.41
CA PHE A 98 7.85 -6.32 13.26
C PHE A 98 8.99 -7.09 13.91
N ARG A 99 10.22 -6.77 13.52
CA ARG A 99 11.39 -7.21 14.27
C ARG A 99 11.36 -6.58 15.66
N SER A 100 11.53 -7.40 16.70
CA SER A 100 11.62 -6.94 18.08
C SER A 100 12.80 -6.00 18.30
N TRP A 101 12.69 -5.09 19.27
CA TRP A 101 13.78 -4.21 19.69
C TRP A 101 13.90 -4.14 21.22
N THR A 102 15.09 -3.75 21.69
CA THR A 102 15.33 -3.53 23.11
C THR A 102 14.80 -2.16 23.53
N VAL A 103 14.03 -2.13 24.62
CA VAL A 103 13.57 -0.87 25.23
C VAL A 103 14.73 -0.21 25.96
N GLU A 104 15.06 1.01 25.55
CA GLU A 104 16.15 1.81 26.12
C GLU A 104 15.84 3.30 25.98
N ALA A 105 16.68 4.17 26.54
CA ALA A 105 16.48 5.62 26.42
C ALA A 105 16.45 6.04 24.93
N GLY A 106 15.31 6.60 24.49
CA GLY A 106 15.06 6.95 23.09
C GLY A 106 14.40 5.86 22.25
N LYS A 107 14.20 4.65 22.79
CA LYS A 107 13.49 3.54 22.15
C LYS A 107 12.35 3.02 23.04
N PRO A 108 11.13 3.55 22.89
CA PRO A 108 10.02 3.19 23.77
C PRO A 108 9.56 1.74 23.55
N ALA A 109 8.80 1.21 24.50
CA ALA A 109 8.20 -0.13 24.41
C ALA A 109 7.09 -0.22 23.36
N GLU A 110 6.46 0.91 23.05
CA GLU A 110 5.32 1.03 22.17
C GLU A 110 5.54 2.18 21.21
N MET A 111 5.21 1.97 19.94
CA MET A 111 5.26 2.96 18.88
C MET A 111 3.89 3.03 18.22
N GLU A 112 3.21 4.17 18.32
CA GLU A 112 1.96 4.39 17.58
C GLU A 112 2.27 4.67 16.11
N VAL A 113 1.56 4.00 15.21
CA VAL A 113 1.68 4.15 13.77
C VAL A 113 0.34 4.52 13.18
N ILE A 114 0.33 5.53 12.31
CA ILE A 114 -0.81 5.87 11.46
C ILE A 114 -0.38 5.61 10.01
N ALA A 115 -1.08 4.69 9.34
CA ALA A 115 -0.76 4.28 7.99
C ALA A 115 -1.99 4.36 7.07
N PRO A 116 -1.84 4.84 5.82
CA PRO A 116 -2.86 4.69 4.79
C PRO A 116 -2.77 3.31 4.13
N MET A 117 -3.92 2.68 3.90
CA MET A 117 -4.05 1.43 3.15
C MET A 117 -4.89 1.67 1.90
N PHE A 118 -4.33 1.39 0.74
CA PHE A 118 -4.97 1.68 -0.55
C PHE A 118 -5.52 0.41 -1.20
N PHE A 119 -6.79 0.47 -1.59
CA PHE A 119 -7.45 -0.53 -2.43
C PHE A 119 -7.54 0.01 -3.85
N ARG A 120 -6.56 -0.38 -4.68
CA ARG A 120 -6.52 -0.04 -6.10
C ARG A 120 -6.44 -1.30 -6.96
N LEU A 121 -7.13 -1.30 -8.09
CA LEU A 121 -7.18 -2.45 -9.00
C LEU A 121 -5.97 -2.54 -9.94
N ASP A 122 -5.23 -1.45 -10.11
CA ASP A 122 -4.13 -1.35 -11.07
C ASP A 122 -2.76 -1.76 -10.49
N ILE A 123 -2.64 -1.97 -9.17
CA ILE A 123 -1.37 -2.29 -8.51
C ILE A 123 -0.76 -3.61 -9.00
N ASP A 124 -1.57 -4.67 -9.09
CA ASP A 124 -1.10 -6.01 -9.49
C ASP A 124 -1.30 -6.32 -10.98
N SER A 125 -1.67 -5.31 -11.77
CA SER A 125 -1.92 -5.50 -13.20
C SER A 125 -0.59 -5.63 -13.97
N PRO A 126 -0.53 -6.51 -15.00
CA PRO A 126 0.64 -6.60 -15.85
C PRO A 126 1.02 -5.24 -16.44
N ILE A 127 2.32 -4.96 -16.46
CA ILE A 127 2.87 -3.83 -17.20
C ILE A 127 2.42 -4.00 -18.66
N HIS A 128 1.67 -3.02 -19.19
CA HIS A 128 0.97 -3.07 -20.49
C HIS A 128 -0.27 -3.99 -20.56
N ALA A 129 -1.09 -4.00 -19.51
CA ALA A 129 -2.38 -4.71 -19.50
C ALA A 129 -3.23 -4.45 -20.77
N ASN A 130 -3.26 -3.23 -21.31
CA ASN A 130 -3.97 -2.91 -22.55
C ASN A 130 -3.43 -3.67 -23.77
N GLN A 131 -2.10 -3.73 -23.93
CA GLN A 131 -1.48 -4.49 -25.02
C GLN A 131 -1.75 -5.99 -24.90
N TRP A 132 -1.74 -6.52 -23.67
CA TRP A 132 -2.11 -7.90 -23.42
C TRP A 132 -3.58 -8.15 -23.78
N LEU A 133 -4.51 -7.31 -23.30
CA LEU A 133 -5.95 -7.41 -23.58
C LEU A 133 -6.23 -7.42 -25.08
N ARG A 134 -5.58 -6.53 -25.85
CA ARG A 134 -5.68 -6.45 -27.32
C ARG A 134 -5.22 -7.74 -28.02
N ARG A 135 -4.38 -8.56 -27.40
CA ARG A 135 -3.84 -9.79 -28.00
C ARG A 135 -4.60 -11.05 -27.63
N VAL A 136 -5.44 -11.04 -26.58
CA VAL A 136 -6.18 -12.22 -26.13
C VAL A 136 -7.08 -12.75 -27.24
N ARG A 137 -6.82 -14.00 -27.67
CA ARG A 137 -7.62 -14.69 -28.68
C ARG A 137 -8.86 -15.28 -28.05
N CYS A 138 -9.96 -15.29 -28.79
CA CYS A 138 -11.22 -15.84 -28.29
C CYS A 138 -11.14 -17.35 -28.04
N VAL A 139 -10.41 -18.10 -28.87
CA VAL A 139 -10.21 -19.54 -28.65
C VAL A 139 -9.57 -19.84 -27.29
N ASP A 140 -8.53 -19.10 -26.90
CA ASP A 140 -7.82 -19.32 -25.64
C ASP A 140 -8.70 -18.95 -24.45
N LEU A 141 -9.38 -17.79 -24.52
CA LEU A 141 -10.27 -17.33 -23.46
C LEU A 141 -11.42 -18.30 -23.24
N HIS A 142 -12.07 -18.75 -24.32
CA HIS A 142 -13.19 -19.68 -24.22
C HIS A 142 -12.75 -21.03 -23.63
N GLN A 143 -11.66 -21.61 -24.14
CA GLN A 143 -11.11 -22.87 -23.61
C GLN A 143 -10.70 -22.77 -22.13
N TYR A 144 -10.18 -21.62 -21.72
CA TYR A 144 -9.87 -21.36 -20.32
C TYR A 144 -11.14 -21.22 -19.46
N ALA A 145 -12.19 -20.58 -19.97
CA ALA A 145 -13.42 -20.32 -19.24
C ALA A 145 -14.27 -21.58 -19.00
N ILE A 146 -14.45 -22.43 -20.02
CA ILE A 146 -15.35 -23.61 -19.95
C ILE A 146 -14.91 -24.67 -18.93
N ARG A 147 -13.66 -24.60 -18.43
CA ARG A 147 -13.14 -25.46 -17.36
C ARG A 147 -13.54 -24.99 -15.95
N ARG A 148 -14.36 -23.94 -15.85
CA ARG A 148 -14.75 -23.28 -14.61
C ARG A 148 -16.26 -23.06 -14.55
N PRO A 149 -16.86 -22.97 -13.35
CA PRO A 149 -18.27 -22.63 -13.21
C PRO A 149 -18.60 -21.30 -13.88
N VAL A 150 -19.77 -21.22 -14.52
CA VAL A 150 -20.23 -19.99 -15.21
C VAL A 150 -20.24 -18.78 -14.28
N SER A 151 -20.55 -18.98 -12.99
CA SER A 151 -20.53 -17.92 -11.97
C SER A 151 -19.16 -17.30 -11.74
N SER A 152 -18.07 -17.99 -12.10
CA SER A 152 -16.71 -17.45 -11.95
C SER A 152 -16.22 -16.70 -13.18
N TRP A 153 -16.94 -16.73 -14.31
CA TRP A 153 -16.45 -16.18 -15.58
C TRP A 153 -16.19 -14.68 -15.50
N VAL A 154 -16.99 -13.91 -14.76
CA VAL A 154 -16.77 -12.47 -14.53
C VAL A 154 -15.48 -12.15 -13.74
N HIS A 155 -14.90 -13.16 -13.08
CA HIS A 155 -13.65 -13.03 -12.33
C HIS A 155 -12.42 -13.51 -13.10
N LEU A 156 -12.57 -13.92 -14.37
CA LEU A 156 -11.42 -14.34 -15.18
C LEU A 156 -10.44 -13.16 -15.39
N PRO A 157 -9.14 -13.43 -15.61
CA PRO A 157 -8.11 -12.40 -15.72
C PRO A 157 -8.43 -11.30 -16.75
N VAL A 158 -9.06 -11.64 -17.89
CA VAL A 158 -9.45 -10.64 -18.90
C VAL A 158 -10.39 -9.57 -18.35
N PHE A 159 -11.38 -9.96 -17.54
CA PHE A 159 -12.33 -9.01 -16.95
C PHE A 159 -11.67 -8.24 -15.82
N HIS A 160 -10.83 -8.90 -15.02
CA HIS A 160 -10.04 -8.24 -13.98
C HIS A 160 -9.14 -7.14 -14.56
N TYR A 161 -8.33 -7.47 -15.56
CA TYR A 161 -7.43 -6.48 -16.16
C TYR A 161 -8.17 -5.41 -16.97
N THR A 162 -9.34 -5.71 -17.53
CA THR A 162 -10.18 -4.66 -18.14
C THR A 162 -10.69 -3.67 -17.09
N ARG A 163 -11.17 -4.16 -15.93
CA ARG A 163 -11.59 -3.30 -14.81
C ARG A 163 -10.44 -2.48 -14.24
N ALA A 164 -9.27 -3.11 -14.08
CA ALA A 164 -8.07 -2.44 -13.63
C ALA A 164 -7.61 -1.35 -14.59
N TYR A 165 -7.65 -1.62 -15.91
CA TYR A 165 -7.34 -0.62 -16.92
C TYR A 165 -8.29 0.58 -16.83
N LEU A 166 -9.61 0.34 -16.77
CA LEU A 166 -10.63 1.38 -16.57
C LEU A 166 -10.50 2.13 -15.23
N SER A 167 -9.78 1.56 -14.26
CA SER A 167 -9.53 2.16 -12.94
C SER A 167 -8.09 2.66 -12.76
N SER A 168 -7.33 2.73 -13.85
CA SER A 168 -5.98 3.29 -13.83
C SER A 168 -6.01 4.80 -13.65
N VAL A 169 -4.88 5.36 -13.20
CA VAL A 169 -4.68 6.82 -13.04
C VAL A 169 -5.08 7.64 -14.28
N VAL A 170 -4.96 7.05 -15.48
CA VAL A 170 -5.34 7.69 -16.74
C VAL A 170 -6.84 7.94 -16.80
N TYR A 171 -7.67 6.97 -16.46
CA TYR A 171 -9.13 7.13 -16.55
C TYR A 171 -9.75 7.70 -15.28
N THR A 172 -9.16 7.49 -14.11
CA THR A 172 -9.65 8.11 -12.87
C THR A 172 -9.47 9.63 -12.89
N SER A 173 -8.54 10.16 -13.70
CA SER A 173 -8.36 11.60 -13.91
C SER A 173 -9.24 12.18 -15.02
N GLN A 174 -9.78 11.35 -15.92
CA GLN A 174 -10.53 11.80 -17.11
C GLN A 174 -12.05 11.50 -17.04
N LEU A 175 -12.45 10.46 -16.31
CA LEU A 175 -13.84 10.03 -16.21
C LEU A 175 -14.38 10.28 -14.80
N SER A 176 -15.64 10.71 -14.71
CA SER A 176 -16.34 10.73 -13.43
C SER A 176 -16.44 9.32 -12.84
N ASN A 177 -16.49 9.20 -11.51
CA ASN A 177 -16.65 7.91 -10.85
C ASN A 177 -17.91 7.19 -11.33
N GLU A 178 -19.03 7.89 -11.46
CA GLU A 178 -20.28 7.31 -11.99
C GLU A 178 -20.09 6.73 -13.39
N ARG A 179 -19.47 7.48 -14.31
CA ARG A 179 -19.25 7.01 -15.68
C ARG A 179 -18.33 5.79 -15.71
N ARG A 180 -17.22 5.83 -14.96
CA ARG A 180 -16.26 4.74 -14.87
C ARG A 180 -16.88 3.46 -14.30
N LEU A 181 -17.61 3.57 -13.20
CA LEU A 181 -18.31 2.45 -12.57
C LEU A 181 -19.42 1.91 -13.48
N GLY A 182 -20.10 2.77 -14.25
CA GLY A 182 -21.07 2.36 -15.27
C GLY A 182 -20.47 1.50 -16.38
N LEU A 183 -19.25 1.84 -16.85
CA LEU A 183 -18.51 1.00 -17.82
C LEU A 183 -18.16 -0.36 -17.22
N ILE A 184 -17.71 -0.40 -15.96
CA ILE A 184 -17.37 -1.64 -15.26
C ILE A 184 -18.61 -2.51 -15.04
N ALA A 185 -19.74 -1.93 -14.63
CA ALA A 185 -21.01 -2.64 -14.50
C ALA A 185 -21.44 -3.27 -15.84
N LYS A 186 -21.39 -2.48 -16.92
CA LYS A 186 -21.70 -2.95 -18.28
C LYS A 186 -20.79 -4.10 -18.72
N LEU A 187 -19.49 -4.03 -18.44
CA LEU A 187 -18.56 -5.14 -18.68
C LEU A 187 -18.98 -6.42 -17.94
N ASN A 188 -19.27 -6.30 -16.66
CA ASN A 188 -19.62 -7.43 -15.79
C ASN A 188 -20.90 -8.12 -16.26
N GLU A 189 -21.94 -7.36 -16.60
CA GLU A 189 -23.20 -7.87 -17.15
C GLU A 189 -23.00 -8.63 -18.46
N ARG A 190 -22.02 -8.22 -19.28
CA ARG A 190 -21.71 -8.82 -20.58
C ARG A 190 -20.74 -9.99 -20.50
N ALA A 191 -20.20 -10.33 -19.33
CA ALA A 191 -19.16 -11.35 -19.20
C ALA A 191 -19.56 -12.71 -19.81
N ARG A 192 -20.76 -13.21 -19.50
CA ARG A 192 -21.27 -14.46 -20.08
C ARG A 192 -21.39 -14.38 -21.59
N TYR A 193 -22.03 -13.33 -22.09
CA TYR A 193 -22.20 -13.09 -23.53
C TYR A 193 -20.84 -13.07 -24.26
N ILE A 194 -19.84 -12.40 -23.70
CA ILE A 194 -18.50 -12.30 -24.29
C ILE A 194 -17.85 -13.69 -24.41
N ILE A 195 -17.88 -14.49 -23.34
CA ILE A 195 -17.30 -15.84 -23.35
C ILE A 195 -18.02 -16.76 -24.35
N ASP A 196 -19.36 -16.71 -24.39
CA ASP A 196 -20.17 -17.50 -25.31
C ASP A 196 -19.90 -17.12 -26.77
N ARG A 197 -19.78 -15.81 -27.05
CA ARG A 197 -19.44 -15.29 -28.38
C ARG A 197 -18.02 -15.63 -28.79
N CYS A 198 -17.07 -15.66 -27.86
CA CYS A 198 -15.71 -16.13 -28.15
C CYS A 198 -15.70 -17.60 -28.62
N GLY A 199 -16.54 -18.47 -28.03
CA GLY A 199 -16.68 -19.86 -28.48
C GLY A 199 -17.22 -19.98 -29.92
N LYS A 200 -18.12 -19.07 -30.31
CA LYS A 200 -18.69 -19.00 -31.68
C LYS A 200 -17.79 -18.28 -32.70
N SER A 201 -16.74 -17.62 -32.25
CA SER A 201 -15.86 -16.79 -33.10
C SER A 201 -14.40 -16.97 -32.69
N PRO A 202 -13.82 -18.18 -32.80
CA PRO A 202 -12.52 -18.52 -32.23
C PRO A 202 -11.36 -17.70 -32.80
N ASN A 203 -11.47 -17.25 -34.07
CA ASN A 203 -10.48 -16.42 -34.75
C ASN A 203 -10.57 -14.93 -34.37
N SER A 204 -11.58 -14.52 -33.59
CA SER A 204 -11.70 -13.15 -33.10
C SER A 204 -10.78 -12.90 -31.90
N ARG A 205 -10.73 -11.64 -31.47
CA ARG A 205 -10.04 -11.21 -30.25
C ARG A 205 -11.05 -10.78 -29.20
N TYR A 206 -10.70 -10.95 -27.93
CA TYR A 206 -11.54 -10.55 -26.79
C TYR A 206 -12.04 -9.10 -26.91
N VAL A 207 -11.13 -8.17 -27.23
CA VAL A 207 -11.45 -6.73 -27.35
C VAL A 207 -12.52 -6.43 -28.40
N ASN A 208 -12.69 -7.27 -29.42
CA ASN A 208 -13.71 -7.06 -30.45
C ASN A 208 -15.12 -7.37 -29.96
N LEU A 209 -15.25 -8.09 -28.83
CA LEU A 209 -16.53 -8.46 -28.22
C LEU A 209 -16.91 -7.57 -27.03
N LEU A 210 -16.04 -6.64 -26.65
CA LEU A 210 -16.32 -5.66 -25.61
C LEU A 210 -17.43 -4.70 -26.04
N PRO A 211 -18.19 -4.14 -25.07
CA PRO A 211 -19.01 -2.95 -25.33
C PRO A 211 -18.20 -1.86 -26.04
N GLU A 212 -18.82 -1.19 -27.00
CA GLU A 212 -18.16 -0.22 -27.87
C GLU A 212 -17.44 0.88 -27.09
N ASP A 213 -18.11 1.43 -26.08
CA ASP A 213 -17.58 2.48 -25.19
C ASP A 213 -16.42 2.03 -24.29
N ILE A 214 -16.21 0.73 -24.13
CA ILE A 214 -15.02 0.16 -23.46
C ILE A 214 -13.93 -0.13 -24.48
N ARG A 215 -14.30 -0.63 -25.65
CA ARG A 215 -13.38 -0.98 -26.74
C ARG A 215 -12.64 0.24 -27.27
N GLU A 216 -13.29 1.40 -27.34
CA GLU A 216 -12.67 2.66 -27.77
C GLU A 216 -11.59 3.15 -26.81
N LEU A 217 -11.63 2.71 -25.55
CA LEU A 217 -10.64 3.08 -24.54
C LEU A 217 -9.41 2.16 -24.60
N LEU A 218 -9.55 0.92 -25.07
CA LEU A 218 -8.48 -0.10 -25.05
C LEU A 218 -7.59 -0.05 -26.26
#